data_AF-A0AAU5GXK1-F1
#
_entry.id   AF-A0AAU5GXK1-F1
#
_cell.length_a   1.000
_cell.length_b   1.000
_cell.length_c   1.000
_cell.angle_alpha   90.00
_cell.angle_beta   90.00
_cell.angle_gamma   90.00
#
_symmetry.space_group_name_H-M   'P 1'
#
loop_
_entity.id
_entity.type
_entity.pdbx_description
1 polymer ?
#
loop_
_entity_poly.entity_id
_entity_poly.type
_entity_poly.pdbx_seq_one_letter_code
_entity_poly.pdbx_strand_id
1 'polypeptide(L)'
;MLTVVTGPPCGGKTYWVMERATASDIVIDFDRLAVALSGPGADEHTHSKDLRDVTFRARAGAITAALQLARTATVYLIHTQPNAAAWQRYTEAGATVVTIDPGRATVEQRARLERPPATLAIIGKWYAARAQVQAEATPPPAPVAAPAGPAITSRSW
;
A
#
# COMPACT_ATOMS: atom_id res chain seq x y z
N MET A 1 -18.81 3.03 -4.23
CA MET A 1 -17.80 1.96 -4.10
C MET A 1 -16.47 2.57 -3.64
N LEU A 2 -15.73 1.92 -2.74
CA LEU A 2 -14.38 2.37 -2.33
C LEU A 2 -13.31 1.39 -2.81
N THR A 3 -12.31 1.90 -3.53
CA THR A 3 -11.13 1.14 -3.96
C THR A 3 -9.88 1.75 -3.31
N VAL A 4 -9.21 0.97 -2.45
CA VAL A 4 -7.94 1.35 -1.84
C VAL A 4 -6.80 0.79 -2.68
N VAL A 5 -6.01 1.68 -3.24
CA VAL A 5 -4.86 1.34 -4.10
C VAL A 5 -3.58 1.47 -3.28
N THR A 6 -2.89 0.35 -3.09
CA THR A 6 -1.62 0.24 -2.37
C THR A 6 -0.49 -0.16 -3.32
N GLY A 7 0.76 -0.11 -2.85
CA GLY A 7 1.93 -0.39 -3.69
C GLY A 7 3.11 0.53 -3.37
N PRO A 8 4.35 0.14 -3.74
CA PRO A 8 5.54 0.91 -3.43
C PRO A 8 5.50 2.31 -4.08
N PRO A 9 6.28 3.27 -3.56
CA PRO A 9 6.60 4.49 -4.33
C PRO A 9 7.06 4.13 -5.75
N CYS A 10 6.72 4.95 -6.73
CA CYS A 10 7.03 4.71 -8.17
C CYS A 10 6.38 3.45 -8.79
N GLY A 11 5.46 2.78 -8.08
CA GLY A 11 4.74 1.61 -8.59
C GLY A 11 3.75 1.90 -9.73
N GLY A 12 3.38 3.16 -9.96
CA GLY A 12 2.39 3.53 -10.98
C GLY A 12 0.94 3.57 -10.48
N LYS A 13 0.73 3.70 -9.17
CA LYS A 13 -0.60 3.76 -8.54
C LYS A 13 -1.47 4.88 -9.11
N THR A 14 -0.93 6.10 -9.18
CA THR A 14 -1.64 7.27 -9.72
C THR A 14 -2.03 7.03 -11.17
N TYR A 15 -1.12 6.54 -11.99
CA TYR A 15 -1.39 6.19 -13.38
C TYR A 15 -2.53 5.16 -13.50
N TRP A 16 -2.46 4.07 -12.74
CA TRP A 16 -3.49 3.02 -12.74
C TRP A 16 -4.89 3.56 -12.41
N VAL A 17 -4.97 4.49 -11.44
CA VAL A 17 -6.22 5.15 -11.06
C VAL A 17 -6.68 6.08 -12.17
N MET A 18 -5.80 6.91 -12.73
CA MET A 18 -6.18 7.89 -13.77
C MET A 18 -6.67 7.24 -15.07
N GLU A 19 -6.22 6.04 -15.40
CA GLU A 19 -6.76 5.27 -16.54
C GLU A 19 -8.20 4.77 -16.33
N ARG A 20 -8.67 4.70 -15.07
CA ARG A 20 -9.94 4.05 -14.70
C ARG A 20 -10.96 5.04 -14.15
N ALA A 21 -10.50 6.07 -13.47
CA ALA A 21 -11.34 7.09 -12.89
C ALA A 21 -11.99 7.95 -13.99
N THR A 22 -13.28 8.23 -13.82
CA THR A 22 -14.03 9.19 -14.63
C THR A 22 -14.02 10.57 -13.99
N ALA A 23 -14.49 11.59 -14.72
CA ALA A 23 -14.62 12.95 -14.20
C ALA A 23 -15.59 13.07 -13.01
N SER A 24 -16.44 12.07 -12.78
CA SER A 24 -17.39 12.03 -11.66
C SER A 24 -16.86 11.30 -10.43
N ASP A 25 -15.68 10.66 -10.52
CA ASP A 25 -15.12 9.87 -9.43
C ASP A 25 -14.25 10.71 -8.50
N ILE A 26 -14.17 10.29 -7.24
CA ILE A 26 -13.35 10.94 -6.23
C ILE A 26 -11.98 10.24 -6.18
N VAL A 27 -10.91 10.97 -6.51
CA VAL A 27 -9.53 10.46 -6.40
C VAL A 27 -8.80 11.16 -5.25
N ILE A 28 -8.35 10.38 -4.27
CA ILE A 28 -7.58 10.85 -3.13
C ILE A 28 -6.15 10.32 -3.24
N ASP A 29 -5.24 11.21 -3.65
CA ASP A 29 -3.81 10.96 -3.80
C ASP A 29 -3.00 12.02 -3.05
N PHE A 30 -2.05 11.59 -2.21
CA PHE A 30 -1.25 12.51 -1.41
C PHE A 30 -0.39 13.40 -2.28
N ASP A 31 0.29 12.83 -3.28
CA ASP A 31 1.26 13.56 -4.09
C ASP A 31 0.52 14.63 -4.93
N ARG A 32 -0.62 14.28 -5.55
CA ARG A 32 -1.46 15.24 -6.27
C ARG A 32 -2.04 16.31 -5.36
N LEU A 33 -2.44 15.96 -4.14
CA LEU A 33 -2.97 16.93 -3.19
C LEU A 33 -1.87 17.90 -2.72
N ALA A 34 -0.65 17.40 -2.50
CA ALA A 34 0.50 18.25 -2.16
C ALA A 34 0.82 19.23 -3.29
N VAL A 35 0.80 18.79 -4.55
CA VAL A 35 0.96 19.66 -5.72
C VAL A 35 -0.15 20.71 -5.78
N ALA A 36 -1.42 20.32 -5.59
CA ALA A 36 -2.55 21.25 -5.61
C ALA A 36 -2.51 22.31 -4.49
N LEU A 37 -1.91 21.98 -3.35
CA LEU A 37 -1.72 22.89 -2.21
C LEU A 37 -0.42 23.70 -2.31
N SER A 38 0.44 23.41 -3.28
CA SER A 38 1.72 24.09 -3.43
C SER A 38 1.56 25.47 -4.06
N GLY A 39 2.44 26.39 -3.66
CA GLY A 39 2.55 27.69 -4.34
C GLY A 39 3.13 27.56 -5.76
N PRO A 40 2.99 28.59 -6.60
CA PRO A 40 3.55 28.59 -7.95
C PRO A 40 5.07 28.31 -7.97
N GLY A 41 5.51 27.45 -8.89
CA GLY A 41 6.94 27.13 -9.08
C GLY A 41 7.53 26.15 -8.06
N ALA A 42 6.71 25.55 -7.19
CA ALA A 42 7.16 24.51 -6.27
C ALA A 42 7.53 23.21 -7.01
N ASP A 43 8.54 22.50 -6.49
CA ASP A 43 8.90 21.17 -6.95
C ASP A 43 7.80 20.15 -6.61
N GLU A 44 7.43 19.32 -7.59
CA GLU A 44 6.32 18.36 -7.44
C GLU A 44 6.66 17.16 -6.54
N HIS A 45 7.93 16.96 -6.19
CA HIS A 45 8.41 15.76 -5.49
C HIS A 45 9.13 16.06 -4.17
N THR A 46 9.36 17.35 -3.89
CA THR A 46 10.06 17.86 -2.72
C THR A 46 9.17 18.87 -2.01
N HIS A 47 8.40 18.39 -1.04
CA HIS A 47 7.52 19.22 -0.24
C HIS A 47 8.14 19.57 1.10
N SER A 48 8.04 20.84 1.51
CA SER A 48 8.43 21.28 2.84
C SER A 48 7.66 20.51 3.92
N LYS A 49 8.21 20.45 5.13
CA LYS A 49 7.53 19.81 6.25
C LYS A 49 6.13 20.40 6.48
N ASP A 50 6.00 21.72 6.42
CA ASP A 50 4.74 22.42 6.69
C ASP A 50 3.69 22.09 5.62
N LEU A 51 4.08 22.07 4.34
CA LEU A 51 3.18 21.67 3.25
C LEU A 51 2.74 20.21 3.42
N ARG A 52 3.65 19.31 3.80
CA ARG A 52 3.31 17.91 4.08
C ARG A 52 2.31 17.80 5.22
N ASP A 53 2.50 18.53 6.31
CA ASP A 53 1.61 18.51 7.47
C ASP A 53 0.19 19.00 7.10
N VAL A 54 0.09 20.07 6.30
CA VAL A 54 -1.20 20.54 5.76
C VAL A 54 -1.82 19.49 4.85
N THR A 55 -1.04 18.91 3.93
CA THR A 55 -1.50 17.87 3.00
C THR A 55 -2.01 16.63 3.76
N PHE A 56 -1.32 16.20 4.82
CA PHE A 56 -1.77 15.08 5.66
C PHE A 56 -3.13 15.34 6.29
N ARG A 57 -3.36 16.55 6.81
CA ARG A 57 -4.64 16.94 7.42
C ARG A 57 -5.76 17.05 6.38
N ALA A 58 -5.48 17.67 5.23
CA ALA A 58 -6.42 17.76 4.12
C ALA A 58 -6.81 16.36 3.62
N ARG A 59 -5.84 15.47 3.43
CA ARG A 59 -6.07 14.08 3.05
C ARG A 59 -6.88 13.31 4.09
N ALA A 60 -6.60 13.51 5.38
CA ALA A 60 -7.38 12.86 6.45
C ALA A 60 -8.85 13.30 6.42
N GLY A 61 -9.13 14.59 6.23
CA GLY A 61 -10.49 15.10 6.06
C GLY A 61 -11.18 14.54 4.82
N ALA A 62 -10.47 14.51 3.68
CA ALA A 62 -10.97 13.95 2.43
C ALA A 62 -11.33 12.46 2.58
N ILE A 63 -10.49 11.67 3.25
CA ILE A 63 -10.77 10.25 3.53
C ILE A 63 -12.03 10.10 4.38
N THR A 64 -12.17 10.88 5.46
CA THR A 64 -13.36 10.83 6.32
C THR A 64 -14.64 11.10 5.52
N ALA A 65 -14.66 12.15 4.70
CA ALA A 65 -15.80 12.47 3.86
C ALA A 65 -16.07 11.38 2.81
N ALA A 66 -15.03 10.88 2.16
CA ALA A 66 -15.17 9.87 1.12
C ALA A 66 -15.67 8.52 1.65
N LEU A 67 -15.32 8.14 2.88
CA LEU A 67 -15.86 6.94 3.52
C LEU A 67 -17.39 7.01 3.69
N GLN A 68 -17.95 8.19 3.94
CA GLN A 68 -19.39 8.39 4.02
C GLN A 68 -20.05 8.34 2.63
N LEU A 69 -19.37 8.89 1.62
CA LEU A 69 -19.86 8.96 0.24
C LEU A 69 -19.63 7.66 -0.55
N ALA A 70 -18.82 6.73 -0.05
CA ALA A 70 -18.49 5.48 -0.74
C ALA A 70 -19.70 4.58 -1.01
N ARG A 71 -20.88 4.88 -0.49
CA ARG A 71 -22.13 4.18 -0.83
C ARG A 71 -22.82 4.75 -2.08
N THR A 72 -22.57 6.01 -2.42
CA THR A 72 -23.25 6.75 -3.49
C THR A 72 -22.31 7.25 -4.58
N ALA A 73 -21.00 7.26 -4.33
CA ALA A 73 -19.96 7.66 -5.27
C ALA A 73 -18.88 6.59 -5.41
N THR A 74 -18.14 6.62 -6.52
CA THR A 74 -16.93 5.84 -6.70
C THR A 74 -15.74 6.62 -6.16
N VAL A 75 -14.95 5.97 -5.30
CA VAL A 75 -13.80 6.58 -4.62
C VAL A 75 -12.57 5.71 -4.87
N TYR A 76 -11.50 6.33 -5.39
CA TYR A 76 -10.17 5.76 -5.45
C TYR A 76 -9.29 6.41 -4.38
N LEU A 77 -8.81 5.62 -3.44
CA LEU A 77 -7.92 6.06 -2.37
C LEU A 77 -6.52 5.46 -2.56
N ILE A 78 -5.55 6.28 -2.92
CA ILE A 78 -4.15 5.86 -2.97
C ILE A 78 -3.57 5.95 -1.55
N HIS A 79 -3.20 4.81 -1.00
CA HIS A 79 -2.57 4.72 0.31
C HIS A 79 -1.45 3.68 0.29
N THR A 80 -0.21 4.14 0.07
CA THR A 80 1.00 3.28 -0.05
C THR A 80 1.13 2.25 1.08
N GLN A 81 1.00 2.69 2.34
CA GLN A 81 1.12 1.83 3.51
C GLN A 81 0.13 2.26 4.61
N PRO A 82 -1.11 1.76 4.60
CA PRO A 82 -2.07 2.02 5.68
C PRO A 82 -1.62 1.36 6.98
N ASN A 83 -1.87 2.01 8.11
CA ASN A 83 -1.72 1.39 9.42
C ASN A 83 -2.95 0.53 9.77
N ALA A 84 -2.88 -0.21 10.88
CA ALA A 84 -3.97 -1.12 11.29
C ALA A 84 -5.34 -0.40 11.45
N ALA A 85 -5.36 0.79 12.04
CA ALA A 85 -6.58 1.57 12.23
C ALA A 85 -7.19 2.03 10.88
N ALA A 86 -6.35 2.44 9.93
CA ALA A 86 -6.79 2.77 8.58
C ALA A 86 -7.34 1.54 7.86
N TRP A 87 -6.67 0.39 7.98
CA TRP A 87 -7.16 -0.87 7.42
C TRP A 87 -8.52 -1.26 7.97
N GLN A 88 -8.70 -1.19 9.29
CA GLN A 88 -9.98 -1.47 9.92
C GLN A 88 -11.10 -0.61 9.32
N ARG A 89 -10.89 0.72 9.23
CA ARG A 89 -11.87 1.64 8.63
C ARG A 89 -12.20 1.30 7.17
N TYR A 90 -11.20 0.90 6.38
CA TYR A 90 -11.42 0.53 4.98
C TYR A 90 -12.19 -0.78 4.86
N THR A 91 -11.88 -1.76 5.69
CA THR A 91 -12.61 -3.03 5.77
C THR A 91 -14.07 -2.82 6.19
N GLU A 92 -14.32 -2.01 7.23
CA GLU A 92 -15.67 -1.65 7.68
C GLU A 92 -16.47 -0.92 6.59
N ALA A 93 -15.81 -0.13 5.75
CA ALA A 93 -16.40 0.54 4.60
C ALA A 93 -16.58 -0.38 3.37
N GLY A 94 -16.22 -1.66 3.46
CA GLY A 94 -16.32 -2.62 2.36
C GLY A 94 -15.37 -2.33 1.20
N ALA A 95 -14.18 -1.80 1.50
CA ALA A 95 -13.22 -1.42 0.48
C ALA A 95 -12.70 -2.63 -0.33
N THR A 96 -12.62 -2.46 -1.64
CA THR A 96 -11.81 -3.33 -2.50
C THR A 96 -10.36 -2.89 -2.46
N VAL A 97 -9.43 -3.80 -2.21
CA VAL A 97 -8.00 -3.50 -2.14
C VAL A 97 -7.32 -3.93 -3.43
N VAL A 98 -6.60 -3.00 -4.07
CA VAL A 98 -5.80 -3.25 -5.27
C VAL A 98 -4.34 -2.93 -4.93
N THR A 99 -3.45 -3.90 -5.11
CA THR A 99 -2.00 -3.66 -4.94
C THR A 99 -1.34 -3.57 -6.31
N ILE A 100 -0.69 -2.44 -6.58
CA ILE A 100 0.11 -2.24 -7.79
C ILE A 100 1.58 -2.39 -7.45
N ASP A 101 2.21 -3.45 -7.93
CA ASP A 101 3.63 -3.74 -7.69
C ASP A 101 4.29 -4.26 -8.97
N PRO A 102 5.03 -3.42 -9.71
CA PRO A 102 5.76 -3.83 -10.90
C PRO A 102 7.14 -4.48 -10.58
N GLY A 103 7.42 -4.74 -9.30
CA GLY A 103 8.66 -5.32 -8.83
C GLY A 103 9.73 -4.30 -8.44
N ARG A 104 10.59 -4.73 -7.50
CA ARG A 104 11.57 -3.87 -6.83
C ARG A 104 12.54 -3.20 -7.79
N ALA A 105 13.09 -3.96 -8.74
CA ALA A 105 14.04 -3.45 -9.71
C ALA A 105 13.43 -2.29 -10.53
N THR A 106 12.20 -2.47 -11.00
CA THR A 106 11.47 -1.47 -11.79
C THR A 106 11.25 -0.17 -10.99
N VAL A 107 10.80 -0.27 -9.74
CA VAL A 107 10.51 0.93 -8.94
C VAL A 107 11.78 1.64 -8.46
N GLU A 108 12.85 0.91 -8.18
CA GLU A 108 14.15 1.51 -7.86
C GLU A 108 14.75 2.22 -9.09
N GLN A 109 14.64 1.63 -10.28
CA GLN A 109 15.07 2.27 -11.52
C GLN A 109 14.33 3.59 -11.74
N ARG A 110 12.99 3.59 -11.64
CA ARG A 110 12.17 4.81 -11.75
C ARG A 110 12.55 5.85 -10.70
N ALA A 111 12.72 5.44 -9.45
CA ALA A 111 13.08 6.35 -8.37
C ALA A 111 14.44 7.03 -8.59
N ARG A 112 15.44 6.33 -9.17
CA ARG A 112 16.74 6.93 -9.49
C ARG A 112 16.66 8.00 -10.58
N LEU A 113 15.65 7.95 -11.45
CA LEU A 113 15.48 8.89 -12.57
C LEU A 113 14.64 10.11 -12.18
N GLU A 114 13.59 9.91 -11.36
CA GLU A 114 12.50 10.89 -11.21
C GLU A 114 12.24 11.35 -9.78
N ARG A 115 13.01 10.86 -8.79
CA ARG A 115 12.71 11.10 -7.37
C ARG A 115 13.96 11.46 -6.56
N PRO A 116 13.79 12.18 -5.43
CA PRO A 116 14.87 12.42 -4.49
C PRO A 116 15.51 11.10 -3.99
N PRO A 117 16.82 11.06 -3.70
CA PRO A 117 17.51 9.84 -3.26
C PRO A 117 16.88 9.14 -2.04
N ALA A 118 16.26 9.92 -1.15
CA ALA A 118 15.55 9.41 0.03
C ALA A 118 14.41 8.43 -0.31
N THR A 119 13.83 8.51 -1.52
CA THR A 119 12.75 7.62 -1.96
C THR A 119 13.18 6.15 -2.03
N LEU A 120 14.46 5.86 -2.32
CA LEU A 120 14.96 4.48 -2.34
C LEU A 120 14.87 3.81 -0.96
N ALA A 121 15.12 4.55 0.12
CA ALA A 121 14.97 4.03 1.48
C ALA A 121 13.49 3.71 1.81
N ILE A 122 12.56 4.52 1.31
CA ILE A 122 11.11 4.28 1.48
C ILE A 122 10.67 3.03 0.70
N ILE A 123 11.17 2.86 -0.53
CA ILE A 123 10.94 1.64 -1.33
C ILE A 123 11.45 0.40 -0.58
N GLY A 124 12.67 0.46 -0.05
CA GLY A 124 13.25 -0.64 0.73
C GLY A 124 12.38 -1.01 1.94
N LYS A 125 11.92 -0.01 2.71
CA LYS A 125 11.00 -0.21 3.84
C LYS A 125 9.69 -0.87 3.42
N TRP A 126 9.13 -0.49 2.27
CA TRP A 126 7.89 -1.07 1.77
C TRP A 126 8.03 -2.57 1.46
N TYR A 127 9.10 -2.97 0.75
CA TYR A 127 9.34 -4.38 0.45
C TYR A 127 9.67 -5.20 1.70
N ALA A 128 10.43 -4.64 2.65
CA ALA A 128 10.75 -5.31 3.91
C ALA A 128 9.46 -5.61 4.71
N ALA A 129 8.57 -4.63 4.84
CA ALA A 129 7.30 -4.83 5.53
C ALA A 129 6.43 -5.90 4.85
N ARG A 130 6.43 -5.97 3.52
CA ARG A 130 5.69 -7.03 2.80
C ARG A 130 6.28 -8.42 3.02
N ALA A 131 7.61 -8.55 3.04
CA ALA A 131 8.26 -9.82 3.28
C ALA A 131 7.91 -10.38 4.68
N GLN A 132 7.81 -9.50 5.69
CA GLN A 132 7.37 -9.86 7.03
C GLN A 132 5.93 -10.41 7.04
N VAL A 133 4.98 -9.69 6.42
CA VAL A 133 3.58 -10.13 6.33
C VAL A 133 3.47 -11.47 5.60
N GLN A 134 4.27 -11.70 4.55
CA GLN A 134 4.29 -12.99 3.82
C GLN A 134 4.87 -14.13 4.67
N ALA A 135 5.91 -13.87 5.45
CA ALA A 135 6.49 -14.85 6.36
C ALA A 135 5.50 -15.24 7.47
N GLU A 136 4.78 -14.28 8.04
CA GLU A 136 3.76 -14.52 9.06
C GLU A 136 2.53 -15.26 8.52
N ALA A 137 2.15 -15.02 7.27
CA ALA A 137 1.04 -15.69 6.61
C ALA A 137 1.36 -17.13 6.13
N THR A 138 2.64 -17.51 6.12
CA THR A 138 3.05 -18.87 5.74
C THR A 138 3.02 -19.77 6.98
N PRO A 139 2.10 -20.75 7.08
CA PRO A 139 2.09 -21.66 8.23
C PRO A 139 3.40 -22.45 8.28
N PRO A 140 3.92 -22.78 9.48
CA PRO A 140 5.12 -23.59 9.60
C PRO A 140 4.92 -24.93 8.89
N PRO A 141 5.98 -25.51 8.29
CA PRO A 141 5.88 -26.82 7.68
C PRO A 141 5.36 -27.82 8.71
N ALA A 142 4.42 -28.68 8.30
CA ALA A 142 3.91 -29.74 9.15
C ALA A 142 5.07 -30.55 9.74
N PRO A 143 5.02 -30.95 11.02
CA PRO A 143 6.08 -31.74 11.61
C PRO A 143 6.29 -33.00 10.76
N VAL A 144 7.50 -33.18 10.26
CA VAL A 144 7.89 -34.39 9.52
C VAL A 144 7.69 -35.56 10.50
N ALA A 145 6.73 -36.43 10.19
CA ALA A 145 6.50 -37.64 10.98
C ALA A 145 7.82 -38.43 11.06
N ALA A 146 8.29 -38.65 12.29
CA ALA A 146 9.45 -39.50 12.52
C ALA A 146 9.17 -40.89 11.88
N PRO A 147 10.14 -41.48 11.17
CA PRO A 147 9.95 -42.81 10.61
C PRO A 147 9.60 -43.78 11.75
N ALA A 148 8.50 -44.52 11.58
CA ALA A 148 8.13 -45.58 12.49
C ALA A 148 9.31 -46.56 12.60
N GLY A 149 9.91 -46.63 13.80
CA GLY A 149 10.97 -47.58 14.09
C GLY A 149 10.50 -49.01 13.83
N PRO A 150 11.40 -49.93 13.42
CA PRO A 150 11.01 -51.29 13.08
C PRO A 150 10.39 -51.98 14.29
N ALA A 151 9.24 -52.63 14.07
CA ALA A 151 8.57 -53.44 15.08
C ALA A 151 9.47 -54.61 15.51
N ILE A 152 10.03 -54.53 16.71
CA ILE A 152 10.74 -55.65 17.34
C ILE A 152 9.67 -56.64 17.82
N THR A 153 9.44 -57.71 17.05
CA THR A 153 8.66 -58.84 17.53
C THR A 153 9.55 -59.72 18.41
N SER A 154 9.44 -59.58 19.73
CA SER A 154 10.04 -60.54 20.66
C SER A 154 9.26 -61.87 20.58
N ARG A 155 9.89 -62.90 20.03
CA ARG A 155 9.46 -64.29 20.28
C ARG A 155 10.18 -64.79 21.52
N SER A 156 9.38 -65.10 22.54
CA SER A 156 9.76 -65.86 23.72
C SER A 156 10.12 -67.31 23.34
N TRP A 157 11.24 -67.79 23.89
CA TRP A 157 11.53 -69.19 24.21
C TRP A 157 12.23 -69.20 25.56
#